data_AF-A0A419KPR5-F1
#
_entry.id   AF-A0A419KPR5-F1
#
_cell.length_a   1.000
_cell.length_b   1.000
_cell.length_c   1.000
_cell.angle_alpha   90.00
_cell.angle_beta   90.00
_cell.angle_gamma   90.00
#
_symmetry.space_group_name_H-M   'P 1'
#
loop_
_entity.id
_entity.type
_entity.pdbx_description
1 polymer ?
#
loop_
_entity_poly.entity_id
_entity_poly.type
_entity_poly.pdbx_seq_one_letter_code
_entity_poly.pdbx_strand_id
1 'polypeptide(L)'
;MPRYNNPAVSGLMIDPELTQRLSKIENIVALKDNSPNAADYALKAALIDPDDMILLNGLGELHYFGSAACRSHYRGFATYIGNFAPSISYEIYETVISGKIDRAKEVLKEKILPIHRLVRKFMKKREDISMIPSVLRTNYMYMSVGKA
;
A
#
# COMPACT_ATOMS: atom_id res chain seq x y z
N MET A 1 -3.15 -19.25 -1.11
CA MET A 1 -1.98 -18.51 -0.57
C MET A 1 -2.00 -17.08 -1.09
N PRO A 2 -1.87 -16.07 -0.21
CA PRO A 2 -1.79 -14.66 -0.64
C PRO A 2 -0.51 -14.37 -1.42
N ARG A 3 -0.60 -13.48 -2.41
CA ARG A 3 0.56 -12.94 -3.15
C ARG A 3 1.01 -11.62 -2.54
N TYR A 4 2.28 -11.28 -2.79
CA TYR A 4 2.90 -10.08 -2.27
C TYR A 4 3.58 -9.31 -3.41
N ASN A 5 3.05 -8.13 -3.71
CA ASN A 5 3.65 -7.20 -4.66
C ASN A 5 4.42 -6.13 -3.87
N ASN A 6 5.75 -6.13 -3.93
CA ASN A 6 6.56 -5.07 -3.32
C ASN A 6 7.79 -4.71 -4.16
N PRO A 7 7.62 -3.82 -5.15
CA PRO A 7 8.71 -3.42 -6.04
C PRO A 7 9.87 -2.74 -5.32
N ALA A 8 9.62 -2.10 -4.17
CA ALA A 8 10.68 -1.44 -3.39
C ALA A 8 11.70 -2.44 -2.78
N VAL A 9 11.33 -3.71 -2.67
CA VAL A 9 12.19 -4.77 -2.12
C VAL A 9 12.56 -5.80 -3.19
N SER A 10 11.62 -6.19 -4.06
CA SER A 10 11.86 -7.20 -5.09
C SER A 10 12.54 -6.65 -6.34
N GLY A 11 12.48 -5.33 -6.59
CA GLY A 11 12.88 -4.72 -7.87
C GLY A 11 11.95 -5.06 -9.04
N LEU A 12 10.86 -5.78 -8.80
CA LEU A 12 9.88 -6.22 -9.80
C LEU A 12 8.46 -5.87 -9.35
N MET A 13 7.65 -5.39 -10.28
CA MET A 13 6.26 -5.05 -10.04
C MET A 13 5.34 -6.08 -10.69
N ILE A 14 4.31 -6.49 -9.96
CA ILE A 14 3.15 -7.20 -10.52
C ILE A 14 2.16 -6.11 -10.96
N ASP A 15 2.06 -5.89 -12.27
CA ASP A 15 1.14 -4.93 -12.87
C ASP A 15 -0.34 -5.36 -12.75
N PRO A 16 -1.30 -4.44 -13.01
CA PRO A 16 -2.73 -4.75 -12.89
C PRO A 16 -3.20 -5.90 -13.77
N GLU A 17 -2.74 -6.00 -15.02
CA GLU A 17 -3.14 -7.04 -15.98
C GLU A 17 -2.65 -8.43 -15.55
N LEU A 18 -1.40 -8.53 -15.09
CA LEU A 18 -0.87 -9.75 -14.50
C LEU A 18 -1.60 -10.09 -13.21
N THR A 19 -1.95 -9.10 -12.39
CA THR A 19 -2.73 -9.33 -11.17
C THR A 19 -4.12 -9.91 -11.49
N GLN A 20 -4.80 -9.38 -12.51
CA GLN A 20 -6.09 -9.91 -12.97
C GLN A 20 -5.98 -11.36 -13.45
N ARG A 21 -4.93 -11.71 -14.19
CA ARG A 21 -4.71 -13.11 -14.59
C ARG A 21 -4.48 -14.02 -13.39
N LEU A 22 -3.78 -13.53 -12.37
CA LEU A 22 -3.53 -14.27 -11.13
C LEU A 22 -4.80 -14.40 -10.27
N SER A 23 -5.73 -13.44 -10.33
CA SER A 23 -6.97 -13.49 -9.53
C SER A 23 -7.87 -14.65 -9.94
N LYS A 24 -7.80 -15.10 -11.19
CA LYS A 24 -8.58 -16.24 -11.69
C LYS A 24 -8.08 -17.61 -11.22
N ILE A 25 -6.97 -17.68 -10.49
CA ILE A 25 -6.45 -18.94 -9.95
C ILE A 25 -7.05 -19.14 -8.56
N GLU A 26 -7.88 -20.17 -8.39
CA GLU A 26 -8.67 -20.46 -7.18
C GLU A 26 -7.86 -20.41 -5.87
N ASN A 27 -6.61 -20.87 -5.89
CA ASN A 27 -5.76 -20.89 -4.71
C ASN A 27 -5.04 -19.55 -4.44
N ILE A 28 -5.26 -18.51 -5.24
CA ILE A 28 -4.69 -17.16 -5.05
C ILE A 28 -5.80 -16.18 -4.60
N VAL A 29 -6.13 -16.27 -3.31
CA VAL A 29 -7.29 -15.58 -2.72
C VAL A 29 -7.06 -14.11 -2.35
N ALA A 30 -5.81 -13.63 -2.34
CA ALA A 30 -5.52 -12.26 -1.92
C ALA A 30 -4.20 -11.73 -2.48
N LEU A 31 -4.13 -10.40 -2.61
CA LEU A 31 -2.92 -9.64 -2.88
C LEU A 31 -2.65 -8.65 -1.75
N LYS A 32 -1.46 -8.74 -1.14
CA LYS A 32 -0.87 -7.65 -0.36
C LYS A 32 -0.07 -6.75 -1.31
N ASP A 33 -0.53 -5.52 -1.47
CA ASP A 33 -0.03 -4.60 -2.48
C ASP A 33 0.76 -3.41 -1.89
N ASN A 34 2.04 -3.34 -2.24
CA ASN A 34 2.94 -2.23 -1.92
C ASN A 34 3.27 -1.36 -3.14
N SER A 35 2.38 -1.31 -4.14
CA SER A 35 2.53 -0.39 -5.27
C SER A 35 2.73 1.06 -4.81
N PRO A 36 3.59 1.85 -5.49
CA PRO A 36 4.02 3.16 -4.98
C PRO A 36 3.07 4.31 -5.36
N ASN A 37 1.98 4.06 -6.08
CA ASN A 37 1.12 5.11 -6.62
C ASN A 37 -0.37 4.73 -6.57
N ALA A 38 -1.23 5.74 -6.52
CA ALA A 38 -2.68 5.57 -6.39
C ALA A 38 -3.37 5.09 -7.68
N ALA A 39 -2.81 5.37 -8.86
CA ALA A 39 -3.39 4.93 -10.13
C ALA A 39 -3.36 3.41 -10.25
N ASP A 40 -2.27 2.78 -9.82
CA ASP A 40 -2.13 1.33 -9.81
C ASP A 40 -3.15 0.65 -8.87
N TYR A 41 -3.38 1.23 -7.68
CA TYR A 41 -4.44 0.77 -6.79
C TYR A 41 -5.83 0.86 -7.44
N ALA A 42 -6.12 1.99 -8.11
CA ALA A 42 -7.39 2.21 -8.78
C ALA A 42 -7.62 1.23 -9.94
N LEU A 43 -6.59 1.00 -10.78
CA LEU A 43 -6.65 0.04 -11.87
C LEU A 43 -6.88 -1.37 -11.37
N LYS A 44 -6.14 -1.81 -10.34
CA LYS A 44 -6.35 -3.13 -9.72
C LYS A 44 -7.76 -3.27 -9.14
N ALA A 45 -8.24 -2.26 -8.42
CA ALA A 45 -9.59 -2.27 -7.86
C ALA A 45 -10.69 -2.27 -8.94
N ALA A 46 -10.42 -1.76 -10.14
CA ALA A 46 -11.36 -1.77 -11.26
C ALA A 46 -11.34 -3.07 -12.07
N LEU A 47 -10.18 -3.74 -12.17
CA LEU A 47 -9.99 -4.93 -13.01
C LEU A 47 -10.25 -6.25 -12.30
N ILE A 48 -10.12 -6.27 -10.97
CA ILE A 48 -10.14 -7.49 -10.16
C ILE A 48 -11.49 -7.61 -9.49
N ASP A 49 -12.17 -8.72 -9.75
CA ASP A 49 -13.43 -9.04 -9.08
C ASP A 49 -13.16 -9.27 -7.57
N PRO A 50 -13.88 -8.58 -6.66
CA PRO A 50 -13.75 -8.79 -5.23
C PRO A 50 -14.05 -10.21 -4.75
N ASP A 51 -14.73 -11.01 -5.56
CA ASP A 51 -15.02 -12.43 -5.28
C ASP A 51 -13.89 -13.37 -5.73
N ASP A 52 -13.03 -12.94 -6.66
CA ASP A 52 -11.86 -13.71 -7.10
C ASP A 52 -10.66 -13.51 -6.18
N MET A 53 -10.41 -12.27 -5.76
CA MET A 53 -9.21 -11.93 -4.99
C MET A 53 -9.41 -10.72 -4.09
N ILE A 54 -9.03 -10.87 -2.83
CA ILE A 54 -9.04 -9.78 -1.84
C ILE A 54 -7.83 -8.87 -2.04
N LEU A 55 -8.06 -7.56 -2.15
CA LEU A 55 -7.00 -6.56 -2.19
C LEU A 55 -6.71 -6.01 -0.78
N LEU A 56 -5.44 -6.06 -0.38
CA LEU A 56 -4.94 -5.54 0.89
C LEU A 56 -3.82 -4.54 0.63
N ASN A 57 -3.87 -3.39 1.28
CA ASN A 57 -2.80 -2.40 1.17
C ASN A 57 -1.60 -2.82 2.05
N GLY A 58 -0.37 -2.76 1.56
CA GLY A 58 0.80 -3.13 2.35
C GLY A 58 1.74 -1.98 2.71
N LEU A 59 1.34 -0.73 2.46
CA LEU A 59 2.07 0.50 2.83
C LEU A 59 1.45 1.24 4.02
N GLY A 60 0.59 0.55 4.78
CA GLY A 60 0.04 1.02 6.05
C GLY A 60 -1.15 1.96 5.93
N GLU A 61 -1.44 2.65 7.03
CA GLU A 61 -2.68 3.37 7.31
C GLU A 61 -2.98 4.46 6.28
N LEU A 62 -1.96 5.25 5.91
CA LEU A 62 -2.13 6.37 4.98
C LEU A 62 -2.47 5.87 3.56
N HIS A 63 -1.78 4.83 3.11
CA HIS A 63 -2.01 4.23 1.80
C HIS A 63 -3.33 3.46 1.77
N TYR A 64 -3.66 2.74 2.84
CA TYR A 64 -4.97 2.11 3.00
C TYR A 64 -6.10 3.12 2.94
N PHE A 65 -6.00 4.22 3.69
CA PHE A 65 -6.98 5.29 3.63
C PHE A 65 -7.15 5.79 2.19
N GLY A 66 -6.07 6.03 1.46
CA GLY A 66 -6.14 6.46 0.05
C GLY A 66 -6.67 5.39 -0.91
N SER A 67 -6.32 4.11 -0.70
CA SER A 67 -6.69 3.00 -1.58
C SER A 67 -8.06 2.38 -1.27
N ALA A 68 -8.65 2.70 -0.11
CA ALA A 68 -10.01 2.32 0.27
C ALA A 68 -10.98 3.51 0.24
N ALA A 69 -10.47 4.75 0.34
CA ALA A 69 -11.26 5.94 0.06
C ALA A 69 -11.81 5.88 -1.37
N CYS A 70 -13.04 6.35 -1.55
CA CYS A 70 -13.80 6.23 -2.81
C CYS A 70 -14.32 4.83 -3.15
N ARG A 71 -14.43 3.91 -2.17
CA ARG A 71 -15.04 2.57 -2.34
C ARG A 71 -14.29 1.64 -3.30
N SER A 72 -13.01 1.92 -3.57
CA SER A 72 -12.11 0.93 -4.15
C SER A 72 -12.00 -0.24 -3.17
N HIS A 73 -12.33 -1.46 -3.61
CA HIS A 73 -12.62 -2.64 -2.79
C HIS A 73 -11.43 -3.22 -1.98
N TYR A 74 -10.43 -2.41 -1.64
CA TYR A 74 -9.39 -2.74 -0.66
C TYR A 74 -10.02 -2.99 0.71
N ARG A 75 -9.89 -4.22 1.21
CA ARG A 75 -10.61 -4.68 2.42
C ARG A 75 -9.79 -4.57 3.71
N GLY A 76 -8.56 -4.11 3.63
CA GLY A 76 -7.70 -3.99 4.79
C GLY A 76 -6.27 -3.67 4.42
N PHE A 77 -5.38 -3.78 5.41
CA PHE A 77 -3.98 -3.45 5.22
C PHE A 77 -3.05 -4.15 6.20
N ALA A 78 -1.78 -4.22 5.80
CA ALA A 78 -0.67 -4.62 6.65
C ALA A 78 0.21 -3.41 6.93
N THR A 79 0.64 -3.26 8.19
CA THR A 79 1.40 -2.10 8.67
C THR A 79 2.46 -2.51 9.67
N TYR A 80 3.55 -1.75 9.73
CA TYR A 80 4.56 -1.91 10.79
C TYR A 80 4.09 -1.28 12.12
N ILE A 81 3.22 -0.26 12.07
CA ILE A 81 2.71 0.44 13.27
C ILE A 81 1.90 -0.53 14.14
N GLY A 82 1.19 -1.47 13.51
CA GLY A 82 0.43 -2.50 14.19
C GLY A 82 1.25 -3.38 15.14
N ASN A 83 2.57 -3.45 14.99
CA ASN A 83 3.44 -4.21 15.92
C ASN A 83 3.58 -3.56 17.29
N PHE A 84 3.40 -2.23 17.40
CA PHE A 84 3.61 -1.50 18.67
C PHE A 84 2.45 -0.60 19.06
N ALA A 85 1.54 -0.28 18.13
CA ALA A 85 0.34 0.51 18.39
C ALA A 85 -0.88 -0.04 17.60
N PRO A 86 -1.25 -1.33 17.77
CA PRO A 86 -2.32 -1.98 17.01
C PRO A 86 -3.68 -1.27 17.12
N SER A 87 -3.97 -0.65 18.26
CA SER A 87 -5.22 0.10 18.47
C SER A 87 -5.37 1.29 17.52
N ILE A 88 -4.27 1.96 17.17
CA ILE A 88 -4.28 3.08 16.22
C ILE A 88 -4.59 2.57 14.81
N SER A 89 -3.91 1.49 14.39
CA SER A 89 -4.16 0.84 13.10
C SER A 89 -5.60 0.34 13.00
N TYR A 90 -6.12 -0.26 14.07
CA TYR A 90 -7.50 -0.75 14.12
C TYR A 90 -8.52 0.39 14.04
N GLU A 91 -8.28 1.54 14.70
CA GLU A 91 -9.15 2.71 14.59
C GLU A 91 -9.23 3.24 13.15
N ILE A 92 -8.13 3.23 12.39
CA ILE A 92 -8.13 3.58 10.97
C ILE A 92 -8.95 2.55 10.16
N TYR A 93 -8.75 1.26 10.41
CA TYR A 93 -9.53 0.21 9.75
C TYR A 93 -11.04 0.42 9.95
N GLU A 94 -11.47 0.54 11.20
CA GLU A 94 -12.88 0.66 11.60
C GLU A 94 -13.53 1.95 11.06
N THR A 95 -12.81 3.07 11.10
CA THR A 95 -13.35 4.35 10.62
C THR A 95 -13.52 4.36 9.10
N VAL A 96 -12.57 3.76 8.36
CA VAL A 96 -12.66 3.63 6.89
C VAL A 96 -13.79 2.68 6.49
N ILE A 97 -13.87 1.48 7.08
CA ILE A 97 -14.89 0.48 6.71
C ILE A 97 -16.31 0.95 7.09
N SER A 98 -16.44 1.74 8.16
CA SER A 98 -17.72 2.34 8.59
C SER A 98 -18.11 3.58 7.76
N GLY A 99 -17.32 3.99 6.77
CA GLY A 99 -17.58 5.20 5.98
C GLY A 99 -17.37 6.52 6.73
N LYS A 100 -16.77 6.50 7.93
CA LYS A 100 -16.47 7.69 8.76
C LYS A 100 -15.18 8.36 8.30
N ILE A 101 -15.16 8.79 7.02
CA ILE A 101 -13.95 9.28 6.34
C ILE A 101 -13.33 10.49 7.03
N ASP A 102 -14.14 11.42 7.52
CA ASP A 102 -13.60 12.61 8.20
C ASP A 102 -12.94 12.26 9.53
N ARG A 103 -13.51 11.31 10.27
CA ARG A 103 -12.85 10.76 11.47
C ARG A 103 -11.53 10.07 11.12
N ALA A 104 -11.50 9.28 10.05
CA ALA A 104 -10.27 8.64 9.60
C ALA A 104 -9.17 9.69 9.26
N LYS A 105 -9.53 10.81 8.62
CA LYS A 105 -8.60 11.93 8.36
C LYS A 105 -8.04 12.54 9.65
N GLU A 106 -8.89 12.73 10.67
CA GLU A 106 -8.45 13.21 11.98
C GLU A 106 -7.46 12.26 12.63
N VAL A 107 -7.79 10.96 12.68
CA VAL A 107 -6.90 9.92 13.25
C VAL A 107 -5.57 9.89 12.52
N LEU A 108 -5.57 9.99 11.19
CA LEU A 108 -4.34 10.11 10.40
C LEU A 108 -3.51 11.32 10.86
N LYS A 109 -4.13 12.49 10.98
CA LYS A 109 -3.46 13.75 11.35
C LYS A 109 -2.91 13.71 12.78
N GLU A 110 -3.70 13.22 13.72
CA GLU A 110 -3.42 13.25 15.17
C GLU A 110 -2.49 12.14 15.62
N LYS A 111 -2.57 10.95 15.02
CA LYS A 111 -1.89 9.75 15.51
C LYS A 111 -0.86 9.18 14.53
N ILE A 112 -1.17 9.12 13.24
CA ILE A 112 -0.28 8.52 12.23
C ILE A 112 0.81 9.48 11.75
N LEU A 113 0.46 10.71 11.37
CA LEU A 113 1.43 11.70 10.87
C LEU A 113 2.55 12.02 11.88
N PRO A 114 2.32 12.12 13.20
CA PRO A 114 3.40 12.27 14.17
C PRO A 114 4.40 11.11 14.16
N ILE A 115 3.93 9.86 14.04
CA ILE A 115 4.79 8.67 13.94
C ILE A 115 5.64 8.77 12.66
N HIS A 116 5.03 9.09 11.52
CA HIS A 116 5.77 9.29 10.26
C HIS A 116 6.80 10.42 10.35
N ARG A 117 6.49 11.53 11.06
CA ARG A 117 7.47 12.61 11.31
C ARG A 117 8.65 12.11 12.13
N LEU A 118 8.42 11.31 13.17
CA LEU A 118 9.47 10.71 13.98
C LEU A 118 10.34 9.76 13.16
N VAL A 119 9.73 8.83 12.41
CA VAL A 119 10.44 7.89 11.53
C VAL A 119 11.27 8.66 10.51
N ARG A 120 10.73 9.70 9.87
CA ARG A 120 11.47 10.55 8.93
C ARG A 120 12.67 11.23 9.58
N LYS A 121 12.55 11.68 10.84
CA LYS A 121 13.67 12.26 11.60
C LYS A 121 14.79 11.26 11.82
N PHE A 122 14.47 10.00 12.12
CA PHE A 122 15.47 8.94 12.26
C PHE A 122 16.10 8.55 10.93
N MET A 123 15.29 8.40 9.88
CA MET A 123 15.78 8.04 8.54
C MET A 123 16.74 9.09 7.96
N LYS A 124 16.54 10.39 8.22
CA LYS A 124 17.46 11.44 7.79
C LYS A 124 18.88 11.32 8.38
N LYS A 125 19.02 10.67 9.54
CA LYS A 125 20.32 10.45 10.18
C LYS A 125 21.01 9.17 9.70
N ARG A 126 20.28 8.32 8.96
CA ARG A 126 20.80 7.04 8.49
C ARG A 126 21.52 7.27 7.16
N GLU A 127 22.76 6.80 7.08
CA GLU A 127 23.46 6.74 5.82
C GLU A 127 22.78 5.75 4.88
N ASP A 128 22.84 6.05 3.59
CA ASP A 128 22.32 5.15 2.57
C ASP A 128 23.26 3.96 2.44
N ILE A 129 22.80 2.80 2.90
CA ILE A 129 23.58 1.55 2.86
C ILE A 129 23.41 0.79 1.53
N SER A 130 22.65 1.32 0.57
CA SER A 130 22.42 0.65 -0.70
C SER A 130 23.61 0.82 -1.64
N MET A 131 24.05 -0.28 -2.25
CA MET A 131 25.01 -0.24 -3.37
C MET A 131 24.36 0.24 -4.68
N ILE A 132 23.02 0.27 -4.75
CA ILE A 132 22.30 0.74 -5.94
C ILE A 132 22.26 2.28 -5.89
N PRO A 133 22.65 2.98 -6.97
CA PRO A 133 22.54 4.44 -7.04
C PRO A 133 21.12 4.94 -6.74
N SER A 134 20.99 6.06 -6.03
CA SER A 134 19.69 6.60 -5.61
C SER A 134 18.75 6.92 -6.79
N VAL A 135 19.32 7.35 -7.92
CA VAL A 135 18.59 7.61 -9.17
C VAL A 135 17.93 6.36 -9.76
N LEU A 136 18.46 5.16 -9.46
CA LEU A 136 17.92 3.87 -9.89
C LEU A 136 16.99 3.24 -8.84
N ARG A 137 16.82 3.89 -7.69
CA ARG A 137 15.89 3.49 -6.61
C ARG A 137 14.68 4.43 -6.51
N THR A 138 14.54 5.38 -7.43
CA THR A 138 13.35 6.22 -7.54
C THR A 138 12.12 5.39 -7.89
N ASN A 139 10.94 6.01 -7.94
CA ASN A 139 9.70 5.32 -8.26
C ASN A 139 9.81 4.60 -9.61
N TYR A 140 9.85 3.26 -9.54
CA TYR A 140 10.12 2.34 -10.64
C TYR A 140 9.18 2.54 -11.84
N MET A 141 7.97 3.08 -11.61
CA MET A 141 7.01 3.42 -12.66
C MET A 141 7.53 4.50 -13.63
N TYR A 142 8.38 5.41 -13.16
CA TYR A 142 8.94 6.47 -14.00
C TYR A 142 10.28 6.10 -14.62
N MET A 143 10.90 5.00 -14.19
CA MET A 143 12.14 4.52 -14.80
C MET A 143 11.92 3.96 -16.20
N SER A 144 10.74 3.38 -16.47
CA SER A 144 10.34 2.93 -17.80
C SER A 144 9.97 4.10 -18.72
N VAL A 145 9.32 5.14 -18.19
CA VAL A 145 8.92 6.33 -18.97
C VAL A 145 10.12 7.25 -19.27
N GLY A 146 11.13 7.31 -18.40
CA GLY A 146 12.37 8.08 -18.64
C GLY A 146 13.29 7.48 -19.71
N LYS A 147 12.93 6.35 -20.32
CA LYS A 147 13.64 5.69 -21.44
C LYS A 147 12.80 5.60 -22.72
N ALA A 148 11.60 6.19 -22.73
CA ALA A 148 10.73 6.25 -23.90
C ALA A 148 10.91 7.57 -24.67
#